data_AF-A0A109BLP0-F1
#
_entry.id   AF-A0A109BLP0-F1
#
_cell.length_a   1.000
_cell.length_b   1.000
_cell.length_c   1.000
_cell.angle_alpha   90.00
_cell.angle_beta   90.00
_cell.angle_gamma   90.00
#
_symmetry.space_group_name_H-M   'P 1'
#
loop_
_entity.id
_entity.type
_entity.pdbx_description
1 polymer ?
#
loop_
_entity_poly.entity_id
_entity_poly.type
_entity_poly.pdbx_seq_one_letter_code
_entity_poly.pdbx_strand_id
1 'polypeptide(L)'
;MKALRLRLAVAAAAFFIVTPMAMPANAAIKCRDGNQNISGNWTPTPYCQDKLLFEVANSRGFKTSFAAIRNNPNHKKELCRFLFTDIRVEMTCLDAGVPGFIGGGR
;
A
#
# COMPACT_ATOMS: atom_id res chain seq x y z
N MET A 1 10.23 67.02 4.11
CA MET A 1 10.26 67.30 2.65
C MET A 1 11.68 67.24 2.13
N LYS A 2 12.01 66.18 1.37
CA LYS A 2 13.00 66.13 0.26
C LYS A 2 13.15 64.66 -0.12
N ALA A 3 12.41 64.26 -1.16
CA ALA A 3 12.44 62.93 -1.74
C ALA A 3 13.81 62.70 -2.40
N LEU A 4 14.56 61.70 -1.93
CA LEU A 4 15.81 61.30 -2.55
C LEU A 4 15.50 60.28 -3.64
N ARG A 5 15.83 60.67 -4.87
CA ARG A 5 15.46 60.03 -6.14
C ARG A 5 16.07 58.63 -6.24
N LEU A 6 15.22 57.62 -6.34
CA LEU A 6 15.57 56.23 -6.62
C LEU A 6 16.23 56.16 -8.01
N ARG A 7 17.55 55.94 -8.05
CA ARG A 7 18.25 55.67 -9.31
C ARG A 7 17.96 54.24 -9.72
N LEU A 8 17.16 54.08 -10.76
CA LEU A 8 16.92 52.82 -11.46
C LEU A 8 18.24 52.37 -12.10
N ALA A 9 19.06 51.62 -11.36
CA ALA A 9 20.15 50.86 -11.94
C ALA A 9 19.56 49.57 -12.52
N VAL A 10 19.42 49.54 -13.84
CA VAL A 10 19.08 48.36 -14.62
C VAL A 10 20.23 47.35 -14.46
N ALA A 11 20.14 46.51 -13.44
CA ALA A 11 20.92 45.28 -13.37
C ALA A 11 19.97 44.16 -13.79
N ALA A 12 20.07 43.75 -15.06
CA ALA A 12 19.41 42.57 -15.59
C ALA A 12 20.03 41.31 -14.95
N ALA A 13 19.67 41.04 -13.70
CA ALA A 13 19.92 39.76 -13.07
C ALA A 13 18.85 38.79 -13.59
N ALA A 14 19.22 37.99 -14.60
CA ALA A 14 18.41 36.89 -15.08
C ALA A 14 18.19 35.90 -13.92
N PHE A 15 17.05 36.03 -13.24
CA PHE A 15 16.60 35.09 -12.23
C PHE A 15 16.16 33.81 -12.96
N PHE A 16 17.10 32.90 -13.21
CA PHE A 16 16.77 31.55 -13.66
C PHE A 16 15.98 30.86 -12.54
N ILE A 17 14.66 30.77 -12.72
CA ILE A 17 13.80 29.98 -11.86
C ILE A 17 14.12 28.51 -12.16
N VAL A 18 15.02 27.93 -11.38
CA VAL A 18 15.26 26.47 -11.39
C VAL A 18 14.03 25.83 -10.77
N THR A 19 13.09 25.38 -11.59
CA THR A 19 12.00 24.53 -11.12
C THR A 19 12.60 23.17 -10.76
N PRO A 20 12.51 22.72 -9.49
CA PRO A 20 12.91 21.37 -9.16
C PRO A 20 11.97 20.41 -9.92
N MET A 21 12.50 19.71 -10.92
CA MET A 21 11.84 18.53 -11.46
C MET A 21 11.79 17.49 -10.35
N ALA A 22 10.66 17.43 -9.63
CA ALA A 22 10.39 16.37 -8.68
C ALA A 22 10.32 15.06 -9.47
N MET A 23 11.43 14.30 -9.50
CA MET A 23 11.41 12.94 -9.99
C MET A 23 10.46 12.12 -9.09
N PRO A 24 9.58 11.27 -9.66
CA PRO A 24 8.72 10.44 -8.86
C PRO A 24 9.60 9.53 -7.99
N ALA A 25 9.54 9.72 -6.67
CA ALA A 25 10.17 8.83 -5.74
C ALA A 25 9.39 7.50 -5.77
N ASN A 26 9.88 6.54 -6.56
CA ASN A 26 9.42 5.15 -6.51
C ASN A 26 9.90 4.51 -5.20
N ALA A 27 9.25 4.87 -4.09
CA ALA A 27 9.46 4.20 -2.82
C ALA A 27 8.88 2.78 -2.92
N ALA A 28 9.77 1.78 -2.96
CA ALA A 28 9.34 0.39 -2.96
C ALA A 28 8.53 0.09 -1.68
N ILE A 29 7.34 -0.50 -1.85
CA ILE A 29 6.48 -0.91 -0.73
C ILE A 29 7.18 -2.05 0.01
N LYS A 30 7.54 -1.83 1.27
CA LYS A 30 8.13 -2.84 2.14
C LYS A 30 7.03 -3.47 2.99
N CYS A 31 6.77 -4.75 2.75
CA CYS A 31 5.81 -5.54 3.53
C CYS A 31 6.53 -6.51 4.48
N ARG A 32 5.98 -6.69 5.67
CA ARG A 32 6.35 -7.73 6.65
C ARG A 32 5.09 -8.17 7.38
N ASP A 33 4.78 -9.47 7.32
CA ASP A 33 3.67 -10.07 8.08
C ASP A 33 2.35 -9.29 7.96
N GLY A 34 1.97 -8.90 6.74
CA GLY A 34 0.74 -8.13 6.49
C GLY A 34 0.84 -6.61 6.75
N ASN A 35 1.98 -6.14 7.29
CA ASN A 35 2.21 -4.74 7.62
C ASN A 35 3.12 -4.06 6.59
N GLN A 36 2.81 -2.81 6.27
CA GLN A 36 3.64 -1.93 5.46
C GLN A 36 4.50 -1.04 6.35
N ASN A 37 5.76 -0.82 5.97
CA ASN A 37 6.58 0.21 6.59
C ASN A 37 6.20 1.59 6.02
N ILE A 38 5.58 2.43 6.85
CA ILE A 38 5.22 3.81 6.55
C ILE A 38 6.02 4.71 7.48
N SER A 39 7.06 5.36 6.95
CA SER A 39 7.92 6.28 7.70
C SER A 39 8.52 5.67 8.98
N GLY A 40 8.90 4.40 8.94
CA GLY A 40 9.48 3.66 10.07
C GLY A 40 8.47 2.90 10.92
N ASN A 41 7.17 3.14 10.75
CA ASN A 41 6.11 2.45 11.48
C ASN A 41 5.55 1.30 10.66
N TRP A 42 5.31 0.16 11.30
CA TRP A 42 4.67 -1.00 10.68
C TRP A 42 3.16 -0.92 10.89
N THR A 43 2.43 -0.67 9.80
CA THR A 43 0.98 -0.49 9.83
C THR A 43 0.31 -1.53 8.93
N PRO A 44 -0.77 -2.20 9.37
CA PRO A 44 -1.50 -3.12 8.50
C PRO A 44 -2.09 -2.35 7.32
N THR A 45 -1.87 -2.85 6.10
CA THR A 45 -2.46 -2.27 4.89
C THR A 45 -3.04 -3.34 3.99
N PRO A 46 -4.10 -3.05 3.22
CA PRO A 46 -4.71 -4.04 2.33
C PRO A 46 -3.71 -4.67 1.35
N TYR A 47 -2.76 -3.89 0.85
CA TYR A 47 -1.73 -4.39 -0.07
C TYR A 47 -0.83 -5.45 0.58
N CYS A 48 -0.29 -5.17 1.77
CA CYS A 48 0.60 -6.11 2.44
C CYS A 48 -0.16 -7.32 3.02
N GLN A 49 -1.43 -7.13 3.43
CA GLN A 49 -2.32 -8.22 3.83
C GLN A 49 -2.64 -9.17 2.65
N ASP A 50 -2.91 -8.63 1.45
CA ASP A 50 -3.07 -9.44 0.23
C ASP A 50 -1.78 -10.22 -0.12
N LYS A 51 -0.61 -9.62 0.13
CA LYS A 51 0.69 -10.28 -0.07
C LYS A 51 0.90 -11.41 0.95
N LEU A 52 0.56 -11.20 2.21
CA LEU A 52 0.60 -12.26 3.22
C LEU A 52 -0.35 -13.40 2.87
N LEU A 53 -1.57 -13.10 2.41
CA LEU A 53 -2.51 -14.12 1.94
C LEU A 53 -1.94 -14.93 0.77
N PHE A 54 -1.26 -14.29 -0.17
CA PHE A 54 -0.53 -14.97 -1.25
C PHE A 54 0.54 -15.93 -0.72
N GLU A 55 1.37 -15.48 0.22
CA GLU A 55 2.45 -16.29 0.82
C GLU A 55 1.89 -17.48 1.59
N VAL A 56 0.85 -17.26 2.40
CA VAL A 56 0.16 -18.30 3.16
C VAL A 56 -0.51 -19.30 2.21
N ALA A 57 -1.26 -18.83 1.21
CA ALA A 57 -1.93 -19.70 0.25
C ALA A 57 -0.94 -20.62 -0.48
N ASN A 58 0.18 -20.09 -0.98
CA ASN A 58 1.20 -20.91 -1.64
C ASN A 58 1.89 -21.87 -0.67
N SER A 59 2.15 -21.44 0.58
CA SER A 59 2.70 -22.34 1.61
C SER A 59 1.76 -23.50 1.95
N ARG A 60 0.45 -23.32 1.73
CA ARG A 60 -0.60 -24.32 1.93
C ARG A 60 -0.92 -25.13 0.67
N GLY A 61 -0.17 -24.94 -0.42
CA GLY A 61 -0.28 -25.71 -1.66
C GLY A 61 -1.22 -25.13 -2.73
N PHE A 62 -1.81 -23.95 -2.50
CA PHE A 62 -2.61 -23.27 -3.52
C PHE A 62 -1.71 -22.65 -4.58
N LYS A 63 -1.96 -22.95 -5.85
CA LYS A 63 -1.26 -22.32 -6.97
C LYS A 63 -1.92 -20.98 -7.29
N THR A 64 -1.38 -19.89 -6.73
CA THR A 64 -1.92 -18.55 -6.96
C THR A 64 -0.83 -17.49 -7.03
N SER A 65 -1.16 -16.32 -7.59
CA SER A 65 -0.26 -15.17 -7.65
C SER A 65 -0.83 -14.01 -6.83
N PHE A 66 0.06 -13.12 -6.40
CA PHE A 66 -0.35 -11.89 -5.72
C PHE A 66 -1.36 -11.08 -6.57
N ALA A 67 -1.13 -10.97 -7.88
CA ALA A 67 -2.03 -10.25 -8.79
C ALA A 67 -3.41 -10.91 -8.86
N ALA A 68 -3.49 -12.24 -8.83
CA ALA A 68 -4.77 -12.96 -8.83
C ALA A 68 -5.60 -12.65 -7.58
N ILE A 69 -4.96 -12.50 -6.41
CA ILE A 69 -5.64 -12.13 -5.16
C ILE A 69 -6.03 -10.65 -5.19
N ARG A 70 -5.08 -9.77 -5.53
CA ARG A 70 -5.25 -8.31 -5.43
C ARG A 70 -6.31 -7.77 -6.40
N ASN A 71 -6.36 -8.33 -7.60
CA ASN A 71 -7.21 -7.80 -8.68
C ASN A 71 -8.55 -8.54 -8.81
N ASN A 72 -8.75 -9.64 -8.07
CA ASN A 72 -9.99 -10.41 -8.11
C ASN A 72 -10.51 -10.68 -6.69
N PRO A 73 -11.50 -9.88 -6.22
CA PRO A 73 -12.05 -10.06 -4.87
C PRO A 73 -12.76 -11.41 -4.70
N ASN A 74 -13.27 -12.03 -5.77
CA ASN A 74 -13.87 -13.36 -5.69
C ASN A 74 -12.82 -14.43 -5.45
N HIS A 75 -11.67 -14.35 -6.14
CA HIS A 75 -10.54 -15.25 -5.92
C HIS A 75 -9.98 -15.12 -4.50
N LYS A 76 -9.89 -13.89 -3.97
CA LYS A 76 -9.54 -13.64 -2.56
C LYS A 76 -10.51 -14.33 -1.60
N LYS A 77 -11.82 -14.16 -1.81
CA LYS A 77 -12.87 -14.80 -1.00
C LYS A 77 -12.79 -16.32 -1.08
N GLU A 78 -12.59 -16.89 -2.26
CA GLU A 78 -12.47 -18.34 -2.45
C GLU A 78 -11.32 -18.91 -1.61
N LEU A 79 -10.12 -18.35 -1.71
CA LEU A 79 -8.99 -18.75 -0.87
C LEU A 79 -9.31 -18.63 0.62
N CYS A 80 -9.93 -17.52 1.01
CA CYS A 80 -10.30 -17.27 2.40
C CYS A 80 -11.30 -18.30 2.97
N ARG A 81 -12.15 -18.91 2.14
CA ARG A 81 -13.04 -19.99 2.61
C ARG A 81 -12.29 -21.23 3.08
N PHE A 82 -11.08 -21.47 2.55
CA PHE A 82 -10.24 -22.61 2.94
C PHE A 82 -9.18 -22.22 3.98
N LEU A 83 -8.72 -20.96 3.95
CA LEU A 83 -7.60 -20.48 4.76
C LEU A 83 -8.03 -19.72 6.02
N PHE A 84 -9.33 -19.53 6.26
CA PHE A 84 -9.85 -18.74 7.38
C PHE A 84 -9.25 -19.13 8.74
N THR A 85 -8.98 -20.42 8.97
CA THR A 85 -8.43 -20.94 10.23
C THR A 85 -6.94 -20.69 10.42
N ASP A 86 -6.25 -20.16 9.41
CA ASP A 86 -4.87 -19.72 9.56
C ASP A 86 -4.87 -18.32 10.18
N ILE A 87 -4.51 -18.24 11.46
CA ILE A 87 -4.51 -17.00 12.27
C ILE A 87 -3.76 -15.84 11.62
N ARG A 88 -2.78 -16.12 10.74
CA ARG A 88 -2.02 -15.09 10.02
C ARG A 88 -2.90 -14.29 9.06
N VAL A 89 -3.94 -14.90 8.50
CA VAL A 89 -4.79 -14.30 7.46
C VAL A 89 -6.26 -14.19 7.86
N GLU A 90 -6.62 -14.63 9.08
CA GLU A 90 -7.98 -14.58 9.60
C GLU A 90 -8.60 -13.17 9.44
N MET A 91 -7.90 -12.13 9.87
CA MET A 91 -8.37 -10.74 9.72
C MET A 91 -8.52 -10.33 8.25
N THR A 92 -7.58 -10.74 7.39
CA THR A 92 -7.68 -10.48 5.93
C THR A 92 -8.93 -11.13 5.33
N CYS A 93 -9.33 -12.29 5.86
CA CYS A 93 -10.48 -13.04 5.40
C CYS A 93 -11.81 -12.54 5.96
N LEU A 94 -11.83 -12.07 7.20
CA LEU A 94 -12.95 -11.31 7.77
C LEU A 94 -13.19 -10.03 6.96
N ASP A 95 -12.13 -9.27 6.67
CA ASP A 95 -12.19 -8.04 5.86
C ASP A 95 -12.63 -8.32 4.41
N ALA A 96 -12.32 -9.52 3.88
CA ALA A 96 -12.82 -9.96 2.58
C ALA A 96 -14.32 -10.31 2.60
N GLY A 97 -14.98 -10.29 3.76
CA GLY A 97 -16.39 -10.62 3.93
C GLY A 97 -16.66 -12.13 3.91
N VAL A 98 -15.66 -12.95 4.25
CA VAL A 98 -15.87 -14.38 4.48
C VAL A 98 -16.18 -14.55 5.97
N PRO A 99 -17.40 -14.98 6.34
CA PRO A 99 -17.72 -15.21 7.74
C PRO A 99 -16.79 -16.30 8.28
N GLY A 100 -16.29 -16.11 9.49
CA GLY A 100 -15.60 -17.17 10.21
C GLY A 100 -16.49 -18.39 10.34
N PHE A 101 -15.86 -19.58 10.38
CA PHE A 101 -16.52 -20.89 10.36
C PHE A 101 -17.95 -20.83 10.92
N ILE A 102 -18.93 -20.99 10.03
CA ILE A 102 -20.32 -21.29 10.39
C ILE A 102 -20.31 -22.71 10.95
N GLY A 103 -19.91 -22.84 12.22
CA GLY A 103 -20.19 -24.01 13.02
C GLY A 103 -21.66 -23.97 13.44
N GLY A 104 -22.54 -24.56 12.63
CA GLY A 104 -23.95 -24.71 13.00
C GLY A 104 -24.80 -25.45 11.97
N GLY A 105 -24.88 -26.78 12.11
CA GLY A 105 -26.08 -27.56 11.75
C GLY A 105 -26.02 -28.43 10.50
N ARG A 106 -25.39 -29.60 10.61
CA ARG A 106 -26.08 -30.85 10.25
C ARG A 106 -26.52 -31.49 11.56
#